data_AF-A0A968KAE9-F1
#
_entry.id   AF-A0A968KAE9-F1
#
_cell.length_a   1.000
_cell.length_b   1.000
_cell.length_c   1.000
_cell.angle_alpha   90.00
_cell.angle_beta   90.00
_cell.angle_gamma   90.00
#
_symmetry.space_group_name_H-M   'P 1'
#
loop_
_entity.id
_entity.type
_entity.pdbx_description
1 polymer ?
#
loop_
_entity_poly.entity_id
_entity_poly.type
_entity_poly.pdbx_seq_one_letter_code
_entity_poly.pdbx_strand_id
1 'polypeptide(L)'
;YGKQFPDEIYVIGCHYDVYTNGAPGADDNGSGTAATMEIARVLSTSSYKRTIKLIGFSGEELGLLGSAAYASQAAQQGENILGM
;
A
#
# COMPACT_ATOMS: atom_id res chain seq x y z
N TYR A 1 -8.60 11.95 -1.16
CA TYR A 1 -7.77 12.69 -0.19
C TYR A 1 -8.57 13.02 1.06
N GLY A 2 -7.89 13.18 2.19
CA GLY A 2 -8.48 13.56 3.48
C GLY A 2 -9.17 14.92 3.42
N LYS A 3 -10.10 15.17 4.35
CA LYS A 3 -10.93 16.39 4.37
C LYS A 3 -10.35 17.55 5.19
N GLN A 4 -9.54 17.26 6.22
CA GLN A 4 -9.05 18.28 7.16
C GLN A 4 -7.52 18.44 7.07
N PHE A 5 -6.80 17.33 6.94
CA PHE A 5 -5.35 17.26 6.82
C PHE A 5 -5.02 16.41 5.58
N PRO A 6 -5.31 16.91 4.35
CA PRO A 6 -5.15 16.12 3.13
C PRO A 6 -3.69 15.70 2.87
N ASP A 7 -2.72 16.47 3.37
CA ASP A 7 -1.29 16.21 3.18
C ASP A 7 -0.70 15.25 4.22
N GLU A 8 -1.42 14.97 5.32
CA GLU A 8 -1.06 13.93 6.30
C GLU A 8 -1.52 12.55 5.79
N ILE A 9 -0.55 11.66 5.56
CA ILE A 9 -0.77 10.40 4.86
C ILE A 9 -0.53 9.21 5.80
N TYR A 10 -1.48 8.26 5.80
CA TYR A 10 -1.27 6.90 6.28
C TYR A 10 -1.26 5.95 5.09
N VAL A 11 -0.34 4.99 5.09
CA VAL A 11 -0.24 3.97 4.04
C VAL A 11 -0.74 2.63 4.58
N ILE A 12 -1.45 1.87 3.77
CA ILE A 12 -1.79 0.46 4.02
C ILE A 12 -1.28 -0.32 2.82
N GLY A 13 -0.38 -1.27 3.03
CA GLY A 13 0.37 -1.92 1.96
C GLY A 13 0.24 -3.43 1.92
N CYS A 14 0.38 -3.98 0.72
CA CYS A 14 0.64 -5.39 0.42
C CYS A 14 1.59 -5.46 -0.80
N HIS A 15 2.08 -6.64 -1.16
CA HIS A 15 2.60 -6.88 -2.52
C HIS A 15 1.71 -7.87 -3.25
N TYR A 16 1.58 -7.69 -4.57
CA TYR A 16 0.71 -8.53 -5.39
C TYR A 16 1.48 -9.47 -6.31
N ASP A 17 2.81 -9.31 -6.41
CA ASP A 17 3.67 -10.26 -7.09
C ASP A 17 3.96 -11.49 -6.22
N VAL A 18 4.36 -12.57 -6.89
CA VAL A 18 4.61 -13.88 -6.29
C VAL A 18 5.94 -14.44 -6.79
N TYR A 19 6.73 -15.06 -5.91
CA TYR A 19 7.88 -15.84 -6.32
C TYR A 19 7.45 -17.17 -6.96
N THR A 20 7.68 -17.30 -8.26
CA THR A 20 7.21 -18.48 -9.02
C THR A 20 8.18 -19.66 -8.91
N ASN A 21 7.99 -20.50 -7.89
CA ASN A 21 8.66 -21.81 -7.73
C ASN A 21 7.68 -22.93 -7.33
N GLY A 22 6.49 -22.94 -7.94
CA GLY A 22 5.41 -23.89 -7.62
C GLY A 22 4.56 -23.49 -6.41
N ALA A 23 4.86 -22.38 -5.75
CA ALA A 23 4.00 -21.78 -4.74
C ALA A 23 2.90 -20.91 -5.40
N PRO A 24 1.62 -21.06 -5.03
CA PRO A 24 0.53 -20.28 -5.62
C PRO A 24 0.42 -18.84 -5.09
N GLY A 25 1.20 -18.46 -4.09
CA GLY A 25 1.20 -17.11 -3.50
C GLY A 25 -0.04 -16.76 -2.66
N ALA A 26 -0.74 -17.76 -2.13
CA ALA A 26 -1.99 -17.54 -1.41
C ALA A 26 -1.79 -16.78 -0.08
N ASP A 27 -0.79 -17.17 0.71
CA ASP A 27 -0.46 -16.48 1.96
C ASP A 27 0.55 -15.36 1.72
N ASP A 28 1.53 -15.59 0.83
CA ASP A 28 2.58 -14.64 0.45
C ASP A 28 2.42 -14.23 -1.02
N ASN A 29 1.71 -13.14 -1.35
CA ASN A 29 0.96 -12.27 -0.43
C ASN A 29 -0.47 -12.00 -0.93
N GLY A 30 -1.11 -13.06 -1.43
CA GLY A 30 -2.52 -13.06 -1.80
C GLY A 30 -3.44 -12.70 -0.63
N SER A 31 -3.11 -13.14 0.58
CA SER A 31 -3.89 -12.88 1.79
C SER A 31 -3.89 -11.39 2.16
N GLY A 32 -2.72 -10.74 2.15
CA GLY A 32 -2.60 -9.30 2.40
C GLY A 32 -3.16 -8.45 1.27
N THR A 33 -3.05 -8.92 0.01
CA THR A 33 -3.72 -8.29 -1.14
C THR A 33 -5.24 -8.32 -0.96
N ALA A 34 -5.82 -9.46 -0.61
CA ALA A 34 -7.25 -9.60 -0.35
C ALA A 34 -7.72 -8.72 0.83
N ALA A 35 -6.96 -8.70 1.93
CA ALA A 35 -7.25 -7.85 3.08
C ALA A 35 -7.20 -6.36 2.72
N THR A 36 -6.18 -5.92 1.98
CA THR A 36 -6.04 -4.52 1.53
C THR A 36 -7.22 -4.09 0.65
N MET A 37 -7.67 -4.97 -0.25
CA MET A 37 -8.85 -4.70 -1.08
C MET A 37 -10.15 -4.61 -0.26
N GLU A 38 -10.32 -5.45 0.76
CA GLU A 38 -11.47 -5.40 1.65
C GLU A 38 -11.46 -4.13 2.52
N ILE A 39 -10.29 -3.72 3.01
CA ILE A 39 -10.13 -2.43 3.71
C ILE A 39 -10.52 -1.29 2.75
N ALA A 40 -10.08 -1.29 1.49
CA ALA A 40 -10.47 -0.28 0.52
C ALA A 40 -12.00 -0.20 0.37
N ARG A 41 -12.67 -1.35 0.27
CA ARG A 41 -14.13 -1.44 0.16
C ARG A 41 -14.81 -0.84 1.39
N VAL A 42 -14.40 -1.21 2.60
CA VAL A 42 -14.96 -0.68 3.86
C VAL A 42 -14.71 0.82 4.00
N LEU A 43 -13.49 1.29 3.70
CA LEU A 43 -13.13 2.69 3.89
C LEU A 43 -13.78 3.61 2.85
N SER A 44 -14.08 3.11 1.64
CA SER A 44 -14.63 3.90 0.53
C SER A 44 -15.99 4.56 0.81
N THR A 45 -16.75 4.08 1.79
CA THR A 45 -18.08 4.61 2.13
C THR A 45 -18.03 5.80 3.07
N SER A 46 -16.84 6.20 3.52
CA SER A 46 -16.64 7.23 4.56
C SER A 46 -15.61 8.27 4.12
N SER A 47 -15.64 9.43 4.76
CA SER A 47 -14.60 10.45 4.62
C SER A 47 -13.76 10.52 5.89
N TYR A 48 -12.46 10.70 5.71
CA TYR A 48 -11.49 10.78 6.82
C TYR A 48 -10.84 12.15 6.88
N LYS A 49 -10.35 12.51 8.06
CA LYS A 49 -9.60 13.75 8.25
C LYS A 49 -8.30 13.76 7.44
N ARG A 50 -7.64 12.60 7.33
CA ARG A 50 -6.34 12.40 6.71
C ARG A 50 -6.44 11.57 5.43
N THR A 51 -5.41 11.61 4.60
CA THR A 51 -5.32 10.76 3.41
C THR A 51 -4.90 9.36 3.80
N ILE A 52 -5.61 8.35 3.30
CA ILE A 52 -5.24 6.94 3.42
C ILE A 52 -4.90 6.44 2.02
N LYS A 53 -3.67 5.97 1.82
CA LYS A 53 -3.21 5.37 0.56
C LYS A 53 -3.18 3.85 0.73
N LEU A 54 -3.93 3.12 -0.08
CA LEU A 54 -3.84 1.67 -0.17
C LEU A 54 -2.95 1.32 -1.36
N ILE A 55 -1.90 0.54 -1.14
CA ILE A 55 -0.87 0.28 -2.16
C ILE A 55 -0.61 -1.22 -2.29
N GLY A 56 -0.70 -1.74 -3.50
CA GLY A 56 -0.13 -3.02 -3.89
C GLY A 56 1.23 -2.80 -4.54
N PHE A 57 2.31 -3.13 -3.83
CA PHE A 57 3.67 -3.02 -4.34
C PHE A 57 3.98 -4.17 -5.31
N SER A 58 4.82 -3.88 -6.29
CA SER A 58 5.34 -4.85 -7.26
C SER A 58 6.81 -5.16 -7.01
N GLY A 59 7.26 -6.36 -7.38
CA GLY A 59 8.67 -6.73 -7.33
C GLY A 59 9.20 -6.79 -5.89
N GLU A 60 8.34 -7.12 -4.93
CA GLU A 60 8.74 -7.41 -3.56
C GLU A 60 9.71 -8.61 -3.56
N GLU A 61 9.33 -9.63 -4.30
CA GLU A 61 10.01 -10.92 -4.42
C GLU A 61 11.34 -10.83 -5.19
N LEU A 62 11.57 -9.68 -5.84
CA LEU A 62 12.78 -9.32 -6.56
C LEU A 62 13.68 -8.36 -5.76
N GLY A 63 13.35 -8.12 -4.50
CA GLY A 63 14.10 -7.23 -3.60
C GLY A 63 13.45 -5.86 -3.40
N LEU A 64 12.16 -5.84 -3.07
CA LEU A 64 11.43 -4.63 -2.63
C LEU A 64 11.39 -3.50 -3.68
N LEU A 65 11.43 -3.83 -4.97
CA LEU A 65 11.66 -2.84 -6.04
C LEU A 65 10.58 -1.75 -6.06
N GLY A 66 9.30 -2.15 -5.96
CA GLY A 66 8.18 -1.22 -6.00
C GLY A 66 8.07 -0.35 -4.75
N SER A 67 8.28 -0.91 -3.56
CA SER A 67 8.22 -0.15 -2.31
C SER A 67 9.42 0.79 -2.17
N ALA A 68 10.62 0.37 -2.60
CA ALA A 68 11.80 1.24 -2.65
C ALA A 68 11.61 2.42 -3.61
N ALA A 69 11.04 2.16 -4.81
CA ALA A 69 10.72 3.21 -5.77
C ALA A 69 9.69 4.20 -5.20
N TYR A 70 8.62 3.69 -4.58
CA TYR A 70 7.60 4.52 -3.93
C TYR A 70 8.18 5.36 -2.79
N ALA A 71 8.97 4.77 -1.89
CA ALA A 71 9.58 5.47 -0.77
C ALA A 71 10.53 6.59 -1.23
N SER A 72 11.35 6.32 -2.24
CA SER A 72 12.24 7.32 -2.85
C SER A 72 11.45 8.46 -3.49
N GLN A 73 10.38 8.15 -4.23
CA GLN A 73 9.52 9.15 -4.82
C GLN A 73 8.81 10.01 -3.77
N ALA A 74 8.24 9.38 -2.73
CA ALA A 74 7.55 10.07 -1.65
C ALA A 74 8.51 11.01 -0.89
N ALA A 75 9.74 10.57 -0.63
CA ALA A 75 10.78 11.39 -0.02
C ALA A 75 11.16 12.59 -0.91
N GLN A 76 11.34 12.37 -2.21
CA GLN A 76 11.62 13.46 -3.18
C GLN A 76 10.48 14.47 -3.28
N GLN A 77 9.23 14.01 -3.15
CA GLN A 77 8.03 14.84 -3.18
C GLN A 77 7.73 15.52 -1.83
N GLY A 78 8.47 15.18 -0.77
CA GLY A 78 8.23 15.71 0.57
C GLY A 78 6.89 15.27 1.16
N GLU A 79 6.40 14.07 0.82
CA GLU A 79 5.14 13.56 1.36
C GLU A 79 5.21 13.40 2.89
N ASN A 80 4.20 13.90 3.59
CA ASN A 80 4.12 13.79 5.05
C ASN A 80 3.43 12.48 5.47
N ILE A 81 4.18 11.38 5.39
CA ILE A 81 3.73 10.05 5.81
C ILE A 81 3.89 9.90 7.33
N LEU A 82 2.76 9.76 8.02
CA LEU A 82 2.70 9.64 9.48
C LEU A 82 2.78 8.19 9.98
N GLY A 83 2.52 7.22 9.12
CA GLY A 83 2.57 5.81 9.46
C GLY A 83 2.20 4.90 8.29
N MET A 84 2.60 3.64 8.44
CA MET A 84 2.27 2.50 7.59
C MET A 84 1.90 1.31 8.47
#